data_AF-A0A9D9CAK7-F1
#
_entry.id   AF-A0A9D9CAK7-F1
#
_cell.length_a   1.000
_cell.length_b   1.000
_cell.length_c   1.000
_cell.angle_alpha   90.00
_cell.angle_beta   90.00
_cell.angle_gamma   90.00
#
_symmetry.space_group_name_H-M   'P 1'
#
loop_
_entity.id
_entity.type
_entity.pdbx_description
1 polymer ?
#
loop_
_entity_poly.entity_id
_entity_poly.type
_entity_poly.pdbx_seq_one_letter_code
_entity_poly.pdbx_strand_id
1 'polypeptide(L)'
;GLELLRAHAIISRSWLLAQGLGKHLQPQAKTTEQKNVCGYDTESEHIRWYERDAHLLFDVCADDHCQRYQGLQQATTPQVKEALRSTRGIVLAHEEEICDARFYKCCGGLSEHFESCWSDSPKAYLKSIYDHAPTRAKAQDLRNEAQARAFILSSPPAFCNTRNQEVLQQVLNDYDQETADFYRWNVHYDVDELSAIVRERSGIDFGRIQALIPVQRGASARLVKLKIVGEKRSLIVGKELEIRKFLSRTHLYSSAFVVDECRDPKGNLTGFNLQGAGWGHGVGLCQIGAAMMSEQGYQHKEILQHYYPQAQLLQLY
;
A
#
# COMPACT_ATOMS: atom_id res chain seq x y z
N GLY A 1 12.16 12.13 13.30
CA GLY A 1 12.08 13.60 13.22
C GLY A 1 10.73 14.10 13.72
N LEU A 2 10.68 15.29 14.32
CA LEU A 2 9.42 15.90 14.79
C LEU A 2 8.43 16.13 13.63
N GLU A 3 8.92 16.50 12.45
CA GLU A 3 8.09 16.73 11.26
C GLU A 3 7.40 15.45 10.77
N LEU A 4 8.08 14.30 10.82
CA LEU A 4 7.48 13.00 10.54
C LEU A 4 6.29 12.70 11.47
N LEU A 5 6.46 12.97 12.77
CA LEU A 5 5.41 12.77 13.78
C LEU A 5 4.23 13.72 13.56
N ARG A 6 4.49 14.97 13.19
CA ARG A 6 3.45 15.96 12.82
C ARG A 6 2.67 15.50 11.60
N ALA A 7 3.35 15.03 10.55
CA ALA A 7 2.71 14.48 9.36
C ALA A 7 1.84 13.26 9.70
N HIS A 8 2.37 12.31 10.49
CA HIS A 8 1.62 11.14 10.95
C HIS A 8 0.39 11.51 11.79
N ALA A 9 0.52 12.47 12.72
CA ALA A 9 -0.61 12.93 13.51
C ALA A 9 -1.75 13.50 12.65
N ILE A 10 -1.41 14.28 11.61
CA ILE A 10 -2.39 14.86 10.69
C ILE A 10 -3.05 13.77 9.84
N ILE A 11 -2.30 12.86 9.19
CA ILE A 11 -2.90 11.80 8.37
C ILE A 11 -3.74 10.84 9.22
N SER A 12 -3.29 10.50 10.43
CA SER A 12 -4.03 9.66 11.35
C SER A 12 -5.36 10.29 11.74
N ARG A 13 -5.35 11.58 12.10
CA ARG A 13 -6.57 12.33 12.41
C ARG A 13 -7.51 12.46 11.21
N SER A 14 -6.96 12.77 10.04
CA SER A 14 -7.75 12.92 8.80
C SER A 14 -8.42 11.61 8.43
N TRP A 15 -7.66 10.52 8.40
CA TRP A 15 -8.18 9.19 8.13
C TRP A 15 -9.18 8.73 9.19
N LEU A 16 -9.02 9.10 10.46
CA LEU A 16 -10.02 8.80 11.50
C LEU A 16 -11.33 9.56 11.25
N LEU A 17 -11.25 10.86 10.99
CA LEU A 17 -12.41 11.75 10.87
C LEU A 17 -13.17 11.62 9.56
N ALA A 18 -12.47 11.39 8.44
CA ALA A 18 -13.08 11.18 7.12
C ALA A 18 -14.10 10.03 7.11
N GLN A 19 -14.09 9.21 8.16
CA GLN A 19 -14.67 7.87 8.13
C GLN A 19 -15.70 7.69 9.23
N GLY A 20 -16.34 8.81 9.59
CA GLY A 20 -17.59 8.80 10.33
C GLY A 20 -17.45 9.03 11.84
N LEU A 21 -16.24 8.97 12.43
CA LEU A 21 -16.02 9.37 13.83
C LEU A 21 -16.16 10.89 14.06
N GLY A 22 -16.38 11.65 12.98
CA GLY A 22 -16.80 13.05 12.98
C GLY A 22 -18.25 13.27 12.55
N LYS A 23 -19.17 12.29 12.60
CA LYS A 23 -20.58 12.50 12.21
C LYS A 23 -21.28 13.64 12.99
N HIS A 24 -20.79 14.01 14.17
CA HIS A 24 -21.24 15.20 14.91
C HIS A 24 -20.57 16.52 14.46
N LEU A 25 -19.51 16.45 13.67
CA LEU A 25 -18.74 17.56 13.11
C LEU A 25 -19.03 17.79 11.61
N GLN A 26 -19.83 16.93 10.98
CA GLN A 26 -20.26 17.04 9.58
C GLN A 26 -21.80 17.04 9.48
N PRO A 27 -22.46 18.17 9.13
CA PRO A 27 -23.93 18.29 9.18
C PRO A 27 -24.73 17.45 8.16
N GLN A 28 -24.12 16.66 7.27
CA GLN A 28 -24.83 16.06 6.12
C GLN A 28 -24.44 14.60 5.74
N ALA A 29 -23.81 13.82 6.61
CA ALA A 29 -23.43 12.44 6.24
C ALA A 29 -24.64 11.47 6.23
N LYS A 30 -25.08 11.06 5.03
CA LYS A 30 -26.11 10.03 4.82
C LYS A 30 -25.64 8.65 5.33
N THR A 31 -26.49 7.99 6.10
CA THR A 31 -26.32 6.61 6.56
C THR A 31 -26.53 5.63 5.41
N THR A 32 -25.49 4.91 5.03
CA THR A 32 -25.61 3.72 4.18
C THR A 32 -24.84 2.60 4.87
N GLU A 33 -25.51 1.51 5.22
CA GLU A 33 -24.86 0.27 5.67
C GLU A 33 -23.99 -0.27 4.52
N GLN A 34 -22.67 -0.07 4.56
CA GLN A 34 -21.77 -0.51 3.51
C GLN A 34 -21.10 -1.83 3.91
N LYS A 35 -21.10 -2.81 3.02
CA LYS A 35 -20.56 -4.15 3.27
C LYS A 35 -19.03 -4.12 3.43
N ASN A 36 -18.54 -4.75 4.50
CA ASN A 36 -17.14 -4.82 4.96
C ASN A 36 -16.15 -5.43 3.95
N VAL A 37 -16.66 -6.24 3.03
CA VAL A 37 -15.90 -6.81 1.93
C VAL A 37 -16.66 -6.45 0.67
N CYS A 38 -15.99 -5.73 -0.21
CA CYS A 38 -16.53 -5.31 -1.49
C CYS A 38 -15.94 -6.15 -2.62
N GLY A 39 -16.70 -6.25 -3.71
CA GLY A 39 -16.28 -6.92 -4.92
C GLY A 39 -17.21 -8.04 -5.36
N TYR A 40 -16.73 -8.86 -6.27
CA TYR A 40 -17.53 -9.85 -6.99
C TYR A 40 -16.70 -11.08 -7.32
N ASP A 41 -17.39 -12.22 -7.37
CA ASP A 41 -16.85 -13.47 -7.89
C ASP A 41 -17.67 -13.87 -9.11
N THR A 42 -16.99 -14.36 -10.14
CA THR A 42 -17.56 -15.00 -11.33
C THR A 42 -16.86 -16.33 -11.54
N GLU A 43 -17.23 -17.08 -12.58
CA GLU A 43 -16.51 -18.31 -12.92
C GLU A 43 -15.02 -18.06 -13.21
N SER A 44 -14.70 -16.89 -13.78
CA SER A 44 -13.36 -16.51 -14.27
C SER A 44 -12.63 -15.45 -13.45
N GLU A 45 -13.31 -14.72 -12.56
CA GLU A 45 -12.70 -13.64 -11.76
C GLU A 45 -13.08 -13.74 -10.28
N HIS A 46 -12.12 -13.48 -9.39
CA HIS A 46 -12.27 -13.24 -7.96
C HIS A 46 -11.69 -11.85 -7.67
N ILE A 47 -12.56 -10.85 -7.58
CA ILE A 47 -12.17 -9.46 -7.36
C ILE A 47 -12.71 -9.02 -6.01
N ARG A 48 -11.83 -8.86 -5.02
CA ARG A 48 -12.16 -8.33 -3.70
C ARG A 48 -11.32 -7.11 -3.35
N TRP A 49 -11.94 -6.18 -2.65
CA TRP A 49 -11.27 -5.11 -1.93
C TRP A 49 -12.01 -4.85 -0.64
N TYR A 50 -11.30 -4.24 0.31
CA TYR A 50 -11.79 -4.10 1.66
C TYR A 50 -11.99 -2.63 1.95
N GLU A 51 -13.27 -2.22 1.92
CA GLU A 51 -13.74 -0.95 2.46
C GLU A 51 -14.06 -1.12 3.96
N ARG A 52 -14.45 -0.05 4.63
CA ARG A 52 -14.06 0.17 6.03
C ARG A 52 -14.99 -0.34 7.14
N ASP A 53 -16.22 -0.77 6.90
CA ASP A 53 -17.13 -1.15 8.01
C ASP A 53 -16.76 -2.49 8.71
N ALA A 54 -15.52 -2.96 8.59
CA ALA A 54 -15.01 -4.24 9.11
C ALA A 54 -15.07 -4.43 10.63
N HIS A 55 -15.55 -3.45 11.40
CA HIS A 55 -15.72 -3.57 12.83
C HIS A 55 -17.13 -3.17 13.26
N LEU A 56 -17.89 -4.19 13.67
CA LEU A 56 -19.16 -3.99 14.37
C LEU A 56 -18.97 -3.51 15.82
N LEU A 57 -17.72 -3.49 16.34
CA LEU A 57 -17.42 -3.34 17.77
C LEU A 57 -16.15 -2.49 18.11
N PHE A 58 -15.37 -2.02 17.12
CA PHE A 58 -14.08 -1.32 17.36
C PHE A 58 -13.79 -0.24 16.30
N ASP A 59 -13.15 0.87 16.69
CA ASP A 59 -12.93 2.01 15.77
C ASP A 59 -11.70 1.87 14.84
N VAL A 60 -10.76 0.96 15.15
CA VAL A 60 -9.48 0.73 14.44
C VAL A 60 -9.02 -0.73 14.63
N CYS A 61 -8.49 -1.38 13.59
CA CYS A 61 -7.76 -2.66 13.70
C CYS A 61 -6.24 -2.53 13.72
N ALA A 62 -5.56 -3.54 14.27
CA ALA A 62 -4.10 -3.67 14.24
C ALA A 62 -3.57 -4.54 13.07
N ASP A 63 -4.34 -4.66 11.98
CA ASP A 63 -4.02 -5.48 10.80
C ASP A 63 -3.76 -4.59 9.56
N ASP A 64 -3.27 -5.17 8.46
CA ASP A 64 -2.97 -4.52 7.17
C ASP A 64 -4.18 -3.79 6.53
N HIS A 65 -5.36 -3.92 7.13
CA HIS A 65 -6.60 -3.25 6.76
C HIS A 65 -6.78 -1.85 7.41
N CYS A 66 -6.13 -1.56 8.55
CA CYS A 66 -6.30 -0.29 9.28
C CYS A 66 -4.95 0.29 9.78
N GLN A 67 -5.00 1.45 10.44
CA GLN A 67 -3.83 2.03 11.11
C GLN A 67 -3.40 1.17 12.30
N ARG A 68 -2.17 0.64 12.26
CA ARG A 68 -1.62 -0.18 13.36
C ARG A 68 -1.48 0.65 14.65
N TYR A 69 -2.38 0.42 15.61
CA TYR A 69 -2.33 0.99 16.95
C TYR A 69 -1.31 0.24 17.81
N GLN A 70 -0.24 0.92 18.27
CA GLN A 70 0.83 0.32 19.09
C GLN A 70 0.62 0.51 20.61
N GLY A 71 -0.57 0.92 21.05
CA GLY A 71 -0.88 1.12 22.47
C GLY A 71 -0.38 2.45 23.06
N LEU A 72 -0.86 2.78 24.26
CA LEU A 72 -0.57 4.06 24.93
C LEU A 72 0.86 4.20 25.45
N GLN A 73 1.63 3.11 25.59
CA GLN A 73 2.95 3.16 26.23
C GLN A 73 3.98 3.93 25.39
N GLN A 74 3.92 3.84 24.05
CA GLN A 74 4.77 4.65 23.16
C GLN A 74 4.26 6.09 22.96
N ALA A 75 3.00 6.39 23.29
CA ALA A 75 2.39 7.72 23.14
C ALA A 75 2.89 8.77 24.16
N THR A 76 3.97 8.48 24.88
CA THR A 76 4.39 9.23 26.08
C THR A 76 5.65 10.07 25.88
N THR A 77 6.38 9.93 24.76
CA THR A 77 7.60 10.72 24.53
C THR A 77 7.28 12.22 24.39
N PRO A 78 8.15 13.13 24.87
CA PRO A 78 7.95 14.56 24.72
C PRO A 78 7.75 15.02 23.27
N GLN A 79 8.43 14.36 22.33
CA GLN A 79 8.34 14.67 20.89
C GLN A 79 6.97 14.31 20.31
N VAL A 80 6.40 13.15 20.70
CA VAL A 80 5.04 12.76 20.28
C VAL A 80 4.02 13.73 20.85
N LYS A 81 4.13 14.09 22.13
CA LYS A 81 3.25 15.09 22.76
C LYS A 81 3.32 16.44 22.06
N GLU A 82 4.51 16.89 21.70
CA GLU A 82 4.70 18.14 20.96
C GLU A 82 4.10 18.07 19.55
N ALA A 83 4.30 16.98 18.82
CA ALA A 83 3.69 16.79 17.50
C ALA A 83 2.15 16.81 17.57
N LEU A 84 1.57 16.12 18.56
CA LEU A 84 0.12 16.09 18.78
C LEU A 84 -0.43 17.47 19.16
N ARG A 85 0.26 18.20 20.04
CA ARG A 85 -0.14 19.54 20.48
C ARG A 85 -0.07 20.55 19.33
N SER A 86 1.05 20.59 18.62
CA SER A 86 1.30 21.53 17.53
C SER A 86 0.45 21.27 16.27
N THR A 87 -0.12 20.07 16.13
CA THR A 87 -1.02 19.70 15.02
C THR A 87 -2.45 19.45 15.45
N ARG A 88 -2.81 19.84 16.69
CA ARG A 88 -4.16 19.64 17.22
C ARG A 88 -5.18 20.26 16.28
N GLY A 89 -6.20 19.49 15.92
CA GLY A 89 -7.29 19.95 15.04
C GLY A 89 -6.94 20.07 13.56
N ILE A 90 -5.69 19.83 13.16
CA ILE A 90 -5.29 19.91 11.75
C ILE A 90 -5.61 18.60 11.02
N VAL A 91 -6.26 18.70 9.86
CA VAL A 91 -6.55 17.57 8.95
C VAL A 91 -6.16 17.90 7.52
N LEU A 92 -6.12 16.89 6.67
CA LEU A 92 -6.11 17.01 5.22
C LEU A 92 -7.54 17.13 4.72
N ALA A 93 -7.79 18.10 3.85
CA ALA A 93 -9.06 18.31 3.18
C ALA A 93 -8.86 18.60 1.68
N HIS A 94 -9.86 18.24 0.88
CA HIS A 94 -9.94 18.52 -0.54
C HIS A 94 -11.40 18.85 -0.87
N GLU A 95 -11.64 20.00 -1.52
CA GLU A 95 -13.01 20.45 -1.87
C GLU A 95 -13.97 20.42 -0.65
N GLU A 96 -13.51 20.94 0.49
CA GLU A 96 -14.25 21.00 1.77
C GLU A 96 -14.54 19.65 2.45
N GLU A 97 -14.14 18.52 1.86
CA GLU A 97 -14.23 17.20 2.47
C GLU A 97 -12.89 16.75 3.08
N ILE A 98 -12.95 16.06 4.23
CA ILE A 98 -11.76 15.49 4.86
C ILE A 98 -11.23 14.34 4.00
N CYS A 99 -9.95 14.39 3.66
CA CYS A 99 -9.30 13.40 2.82
C CYS A 99 -9.20 12.01 3.47
N ASP A 100 -9.33 10.97 2.65
CA ASP A 100 -8.89 9.62 2.99
C ASP A 100 -7.35 9.55 2.99
N ALA A 101 -6.75 9.64 4.16
CA ALA A 101 -5.30 9.78 4.32
C ALA A 101 -4.61 8.43 4.62
N ARG A 102 -4.64 7.50 3.65
CA ARG A 102 -3.98 6.18 3.76
C ARG A 102 -2.47 6.29 3.59
N PHE A 103 -1.74 5.39 4.23
CA PHE A 103 -0.28 5.34 4.18
C PHE A 103 0.21 3.89 4.25
N TYR A 104 1.45 3.67 3.86
CA TYR A 104 2.08 2.35 3.77
C TYR A 104 3.60 2.47 3.99
N LYS A 105 4.29 1.33 4.17
CA LYS A 105 5.71 1.30 4.55
C LYS A 105 6.64 1.89 3.48
N CYS A 106 6.67 1.29 2.29
CA CYS A 106 7.62 1.64 1.22
C CYS A 106 6.94 1.66 -0.17
N CYS A 107 7.19 2.70 -0.99
CA CYS A 107 6.49 2.83 -2.28
C CYS A 107 7.18 2.06 -3.40
N GLY A 108 8.48 1.82 -3.28
CA GLY A 108 9.31 1.26 -4.36
C GLY A 108 9.73 2.31 -5.41
N GLY A 109 9.55 3.60 -5.11
CA GLY A 109 9.90 4.75 -5.96
C GLY A 109 8.70 5.46 -6.58
N LEU A 110 7.51 4.84 -6.61
CA LEU A 110 6.29 5.43 -7.15
C LEU A 110 5.05 5.07 -6.30
N SER A 111 4.21 6.07 -5.98
CA SER A 111 2.91 5.84 -5.36
C SER A 111 1.85 5.44 -6.38
N GLU A 112 0.71 4.94 -5.91
CA GLU A 112 -0.38 4.39 -6.72
C GLU A 112 -1.67 5.19 -6.57
N HIS A 113 -2.58 5.03 -7.52
CA HIS A 113 -3.93 5.56 -7.50
C HIS A 113 -4.84 4.79 -6.54
N PHE A 114 -5.83 5.47 -5.94
CA PHE A 114 -6.80 4.84 -5.03
C PHE A 114 -7.56 3.66 -5.67
N GLU A 115 -8.06 3.85 -6.89
CA GLU A 115 -8.90 2.88 -7.61
C GLU A 115 -8.16 1.57 -7.96
N SER A 116 -6.83 1.58 -7.98
CA SER A 116 -6.02 0.36 -8.18
C SER A 116 -6.15 -0.64 -7.03
N CYS A 117 -6.47 -0.15 -5.82
CA CYS A 117 -6.53 -0.96 -4.60
C CYS A 117 -7.96 -1.11 -4.05
N TRP A 118 -8.83 -0.11 -4.23
CA TRP A 118 -10.18 -0.05 -3.64
C TRP A 118 -11.24 0.25 -4.68
N SER A 119 -12.41 0.77 -4.28
CA SER A 119 -13.49 1.11 -5.21
C SER A 119 -13.03 2.01 -6.36
N ASP A 120 -13.72 1.90 -7.51
CA ASP A 120 -13.45 2.70 -8.72
C ASP A 120 -13.98 4.13 -8.57
N SER A 121 -13.60 4.79 -7.48
CA SER A 121 -13.91 6.17 -7.13
C SER A 121 -12.60 6.94 -7.02
N PRO A 122 -12.13 7.54 -8.14
CA PRO A 122 -10.84 8.23 -8.18
C PRO A 122 -10.80 9.37 -7.17
N LYS A 123 -9.70 9.45 -6.40
CA LYS A 123 -9.47 10.53 -5.45
C LYS A 123 -8.37 11.44 -5.97
N ALA A 124 -8.71 12.71 -6.21
CA ALA A 124 -7.80 13.66 -6.86
C ALA A 124 -6.46 13.85 -6.11
N TYR A 125 -6.49 13.58 -4.80
CA TYR A 125 -5.36 13.65 -3.87
C TYR A 125 -4.66 12.32 -3.58
N LEU A 126 -5.10 11.19 -4.15
CA LEU A 126 -4.43 9.91 -4.05
C LEU A 126 -4.04 9.45 -5.45
N LYS A 127 -2.99 10.07 -5.98
CA LYS A 127 -2.46 9.84 -7.33
C LYS A 127 -1.05 9.28 -7.27
N SER A 128 -0.60 8.81 -8.42
CA SER A 128 0.78 8.37 -8.61
C SER A 128 1.74 9.56 -8.64
N ILE A 129 2.76 9.51 -7.80
CA ILE A 129 3.85 10.49 -7.70
C ILE A 129 5.19 9.75 -7.56
N TYR A 130 6.25 10.38 -8.06
CA TYR A 130 7.62 9.97 -7.76
C TYR A 130 7.99 10.33 -6.32
N ASP A 131 8.59 9.37 -5.61
CA ASP A 131 9.10 9.55 -4.26
C ASP A 131 10.53 10.09 -4.28
N HIS A 132 10.80 11.21 -4.96
CA HIS A 132 12.12 11.84 -4.99
C HIS A 132 12.06 13.37 -5.14
N ALA A 133 13.20 14.04 -4.95
CA ALA A 133 13.38 15.45 -5.28
C ALA A 133 13.76 15.62 -6.77
N PRO A 134 13.31 16.68 -7.47
CA PRO A 134 12.36 17.69 -7.01
C PRO A 134 10.96 17.10 -6.80
N THR A 135 10.30 17.52 -5.71
CA THR A 135 8.95 17.02 -5.38
C THR A 135 7.95 17.44 -6.46
N ARG A 136 6.89 16.64 -6.65
CA ARG A 136 5.82 16.87 -7.65
C ARG A 136 6.27 16.79 -9.10
N ALA A 137 7.40 16.12 -9.36
CA ALA A 137 7.72 15.68 -10.71
C ALA A 137 6.56 14.83 -11.27
N LYS A 138 6.26 15.00 -12.56
CA LYS A 138 5.22 14.23 -13.23
C LYS A 138 5.64 12.75 -13.25
N ALA A 139 4.85 11.90 -12.60
CA ALA A 139 5.04 10.46 -12.62
C ALA A 139 4.92 9.89 -14.04
N GLN A 140 5.79 8.94 -14.39
CA GLN A 140 5.57 8.07 -15.54
C GLN A 140 4.39 7.15 -15.26
N ASP A 141 3.59 6.86 -16.28
CA ASP A 141 2.56 5.83 -16.20
C ASP A 141 3.19 4.45 -16.45
N LEU A 142 3.14 3.55 -15.46
CA LEU A 142 3.69 2.20 -15.52
C LEU A 142 2.62 1.11 -15.74
N ARG A 143 1.46 1.46 -16.33
CA ARG A 143 0.45 0.47 -16.72
C ARG A 143 0.93 -0.52 -17.79
N ASN A 144 1.92 -0.13 -18.60
CA ASN A 144 2.52 -0.99 -19.61
C ASN A 144 3.49 -2.01 -18.99
N GLU A 145 3.36 -3.30 -19.35
CA GLU A 145 4.16 -4.39 -18.78
C GLU A 145 5.67 -4.21 -18.96
N ALA A 146 6.13 -3.77 -20.14
CA ALA A 146 7.56 -3.60 -20.40
C ALA A 146 8.16 -2.44 -19.58
N GLN A 147 7.41 -1.35 -19.44
CA GLN A 147 7.82 -0.20 -18.61
C GLN A 147 7.80 -0.57 -17.12
N ALA A 148 6.77 -1.27 -16.65
CA ALA A 148 6.69 -1.82 -15.29
C ALA A 148 7.88 -2.72 -14.98
N ARG A 149 8.20 -3.65 -15.89
CA ARG A 149 9.34 -4.55 -15.75
C ARG A 149 10.66 -3.80 -15.68
N ALA A 150 10.90 -2.85 -16.59
CA ALA A 150 12.11 -2.03 -16.56
C ALA A 150 12.23 -1.26 -15.24
N PHE A 151 11.14 -0.68 -14.74
CA PHE A 151 11.12 0.05 -13.47
C PHE A 151 11.40 -0.86 -12.26
N ILE A 152 10.75 -2.02 -12.19
CA ILE A 152 10.89 -2.97 -11.09
C ILE A 152 12.31 -3.56 -11.06
N LEU A 153 12.88 -3.90 -12.21
CA LEU A 153 14.23 -4.47 -12.31
C LEU A 153 15.34 -3.40 -12.18
N SER A 154 15.00 -2.13 -12.30
CA SER A 154 15.91 -1.01 -11.98
C SER A 154 15.84 -0.65 -10.49
N SER A 155 16.77 0.21 -10.02
CA SER A 155 16.75 0.77 -8.66
C SER A 155 16.91 2.29 -8.72
N PRO A 156 15.85 3.03 -9.08
CA PRO A 156 15.93 4.47 -9.23
C PRO A 156 16.13 5.16 -7.86
N PRO A 157 16.69 6.38 -7.84
CA PRO A 157 16.73 7.18 -6.62
C PRO A 157 15.31 7.45 -6.10
N ALA A 158 15.10 7.26 -4.80
CA ALA A 158 13.87 7.62 -4.11
C ALA A 158 14.19 7.93 -2.64
N PHE A 159 13.36 8.75 -1.99
CA PHE A 159 13.44 8.97 -0.54
C PHE A 159 13.32 7.63 0.20
N CYS A 160 12.42 6.74 -0.22
CA CYS A 160 12.31 5.41 0.38
C CYS A 160 13.41 4.41 -0.03
N ASN A 161 14.31 4.76 -0.97
CA ASN A 161 15.47 3.97 -1.32
C ASN A 161 16.64 4.34 -0.41
N THR A 162 16.57 3.91 0.85
CA THR A 162 17.54 4.27 1.88
C THR A 162 18.02 3.04 2.65
N ARG A 163 19.25 3.11 3.13
CA ARG A 163 19.86 2.15 4.07
C ARG A 163 20.16 2.78 5.43
N ASN A 164 19.66 4.00 5.69
CA ASN A 164 19.87 4.69 6.96
C ASN A 164 19.08 4.00 8.08
N GLN A 165 19.77 3.24 8.92
CA GLN A 165 19.17 2.47 10.02
C GLN A 165 18.47 3.36 11.05
N GLU A 166 19.01 4.54 11.36
CA GLU A 166 18.40 5.47 12.33
C GLU A 166 17.05 5.99 11.84
N VAL A 167 16.89 6.17 10.53
CA VAL A 167 15.60 6.54 9.93
C VAL A 167 14.66 5.34 9.87
N LEU A 168 15.16 4.16 9.51
CA LEU A 168 14.36 2.95 9.43
C LEU A 168 13.77 2.55 10.78
N GLN A 169 14.52 2.70 11.89
CA GLN A 169 14.03 2.44 13.25
C GLN A 169 12.87 3.35 13.69
N GLN A 170 12.69 4.51 13.03
CA GLN A 170 11.55 5.40 13.31
C GLN A 170 10.24 4.91 12.67
N VAL A 171 10.31 4.00 11.70
CA VAL A 171 9.18 3.54 10.88
C VAL A 171 8.93 2.04 11.03
N LEU A 172 9.99 1.24 11.09
CA LEU A 172 9.96 -0.22 11.15
C LEU A 172 10.16 -0.69 12.59
N ASN A 173 9.27 -1.58 13.04
CA ASN A 173 9.41 -2.26 14.31
C ASN A 173 10.57 -3.27 14.24
N ASP A 174 11.07 -3.72 15.39
CA ASP A 174 12.26 -4.59 15.49
C ASP A 174 12.22 -5.82 14.57
N TYR A 175 11.06 -6.48 14.44
CA TYR A 175 10.89 -7.62 13.52
C TYR A 175 10.99 -7.24 12.03
N ASP A 176 10.49 -6.05 11.66
CA ASP A 176 10.50 -5.59 10.27
C ASP A 176 11.89 -5.09 9.83
N GLN A 177 12.79 -4.77 10.79
CA GLN A 177 14.15 -4.29 10.51
C GLN A 177 15.07 -5.36 9.91
N GLU A 178 14.74 -6.64 10.06
CA GLU A 178 15.47 -7.75 9.43
C GLU A 178 15.29 -7.77 7.90
N THR A 179 14.24 -7.12 7.39
CA THR A 179 14.01 -7.00 5.95
C THR A 179 14.84 -5.85 5.37
N ALA A 180 16.05 -6.13 4.87
CA ALA A 180 16.88 -5.10 4.23
C ALA A 180 16.46 -4.77 2.77
N ASP A 181 15.77 -5.69 2.11
CA ASP A 181 15.50 -5.64 0.66
C ASP A 181 14.07 -5.19 0.31
N PHE A 182 13.37 -4.50 1.22
CA PHE A 182 11.97 -4.07 0.98
C PHE A 182 11.81 -3.14 -0.24
N TYR A 183 12.85 -2.39 -0.62
CA TYR A 183 12.79 -1.47 -1.76
C TYR A 183 12.77 -2.23 -3.09
N ARG A 184 13.55 -3.32 -3.18
CA ARG A 184 13.62 -4.27 -4.28
C ARG A 184 13.80 -5.67 -3.71
N TRP A 185 12.72 -6.42 -3.66
CA TRP A 185 12.68 -7.74 -3.05
C TRP A 185 12.64 -8.82 -4.13
N ASN A 186 13.11 -10.01 -3.79
CA ASN A 186 13.05 -11.19 -4.64
C ASN A 186 12.56 -12.38 -3.84
N VAL A 187 11.66 -13.18 -4.41
CA VAL A 187 11.17 -14.43 -3.82
C VAL A 187 11.12 -15.50 -4.89
N HIS A 188 11.74 -16.64 -4.62
CA HIS A 188 11.64 -17.84 -5.45
C HIS A 188 10.62 -18.80 -4.84
N TYR A 189 9.78 -19.38 -5.70
CA TYR A 189 8.90 -20.49 -5.35
C TYR A 189 9.13 -21.66 -6.28
N ASP A 190 9.20 -22.86 -5.73
CA ASP A 190 9.00 -24.07 -6.54
C ASP A 190 7.51 -24.21 -6.89
N VAL A 191 7.19 -24.85 -8.03
CA VAL A 191 5.80 -25.01 -8.50
C VAL A 191 4.92 -25.64 -7.43
N ASP A 192 5.39 -26.68 -6.77
CA ASP A 192 4.61 -27.42 -5.78
C ASP A 192 4.39 -26.60 -4.51
N GLU A 193 5.38 -25.79 -4.11
CA GLU A 193 5.24 -24.86 -3.00
C GLU A 193 4.19 -23.79 -3.32
N LEU A 194 4.30 -23.11 -4.46
CA LEU A 194 3.35 -22.08 -4.85
C LEU A 194 1.93 -22.63 -4.98
N SER A 195 1.80 -23.84 -5.54
CA SER A 195 0.50 -24.53 -5.65
C SER A 195 -0.12 -24.79 -4.28
N ALA A 196 0.68 -25.21 -3.30
CA ALA A 196 0.23 -25.40 -1.92
C ALA A 196 -0.19 -24.07 -1.27
N ILE A 197 0.61 -23.00 -1.43
CA ILE A 197 0.30 -21.67 -0.90
C ILE A 197 -1.01 -21.15 -1.49
N VAL A 198 -1.14 -21.15 -2.83
CA VAL A 198 -2.36 -20.65 -3.49
C VAL A 198 -3.57 -21.43 -3.02
N ARG A 199 -3.48 -22.76 -2.89
CA ARG A 199 -4.58 -23.59 -2.39
C ARG A 199 -4.95 -23.27 -0.95
N GLU A 200 -3.98 -23.17 -0.06
CA GLU A 200 -4.19 -22.85 1.37
C GLU A 200 -4.82 -21.46 1.53
N ARG A 201 -4.31 -20.46 0.80
CA ARG A 201 -4.70 -19.06 0.97
C ARG A 201 -6.00 -18.68 0.27
N SER A 202 -6.30 -19.33 -0.85
CA SER A 202 -7.55 -19.09 -1.61
C SER A 202 -8.68 -20.05 -1.26
N GLY A 203 -8.37 -21.23 -0.73
CA GLY A 203 -9.34 -22.33 -0.60
C GLY A 203 -9.71 -23.00 -1.94
N ILE A 204 -9.06 -22.63 -3.05
CA ILE A 204 -9.35 -23.12 -4.41
C ILE A 204 -8.25 -24.08 -4.86
N ASP A 205 -8.63 -25.24 -5.39
CA ASP A 205 -7.68 -26.19 -5.99
C ASP A 205 -7.42 -25.87 -7.46
N PHE A 206 -6.28 -25.23 -7.73
CA PHE A 206 -5.81 -24.96 -9.09
C PHE A 206 -5.09 -26.15 -9.75
N GLY A 207 -4.79 -27.22 -9.02
CA GLY A 207 -3.76 -28.20 -9.44
C GLY A 207 -2.36 -27.59 -9.38
N ARG A 208 -1.39 -28.15 -10.12
CA ARG A 208 -0.08 -27.49 -10.24
C ARG A 208 -0.25 -26.17 -10.98
N ILE A 209 0.34 -25.10 -10.43
CA ILE A 209 0.39 -23.80 -11.09
C ILE A 209 1.30 -23.88 -12.31
N GLN A 210 0.76 -23.43 -13.44
CA GLN A 210 1.42 -23.46 -14.75
C GLN A 210 1.85 -22.07 -15.23
N ALA A 211 1.12 -21.01 -14.83
CA ALA A 211 1.50 -19.64 -15.17
C ALA A 211 0.89 -18.61 -14.21
N LEU A 212 1.58 -17.49 -14.07
CA LEU A 212 1.10 -16.26 -13.45
C LEU A 212 1.17 -15.15 -14.51
N ILE A 213 0.03 -14.65 -14.97
CA ILE A 213 -0.05 -13.75 -16.12
C ILE A 213 -0.59 -12.40 -15.65
N PRO A 214 0.22 -11.31 -15.68
CA PRO A 214 -0.26 -9.95 -15.49
C PRO A 214 -1.42 -9.63 -16.44
N VAL A 215 -2.58 -9.23 -15.90
CA VAL A 215 -3.75 -8.84 -16.70
C VAL A 215 -3.91 -7.34 -16.73
N GLN A 216 -3.74 -6.69 -15.57
CA GLN A 216 -3.88 -5.25 -15.44
C GLN A 216 -2.94 -4.71 -14.38
N ARG A 217 -2.22 -3.64 -14.72
CA ARG A 217 -1.40 -2.86 -13.78
C ARG A 217 -2.04 -1.49 -13.50
N GLY A 218 -1.70 -0.93 -12.35
CA GLY A 218 -1.94 0.45 -11.99
C GLY A 218 -0.80 1.36 -12.48
N ALA A 219 -0.89 2.64 -12.13
CA ALA A 219 0.07 3.65 -12.57
C ALA A 219 1.49 3.41 -11.99
N SER A 220 1.59 2.67 -10.89
CA SER A 220 2.83 2.42 -10.14
C SER A 220 3.43 1.03 -10.36
N ALA A 221 3.09 0.38 -11.48
CA ALA A 221 3.45 -1.00 -11.79
C ALA A 221 2.83 -2.06 -10.86
N ARG A 222 2.01 -1.68 -9.87
CA ARG A 222 1.29 -2.62 -9.01
C ARG A 222 0.26 -3.37 -9.85
N LEU A 223 0.19 -4.69 -9.68
CA LEU A 223 -0.86 -5.50 -10.30
C LEU A 223 -2.21 -5.17 -9.63
N VAL A 224 -3.20 -4.86 -10.48
CA VAL A 224 -4.62 -4.72 -10.12
C VAL A 224 -5.35 -6.02 -10.39
N LYS A 225 -5.00 -6.71 -11.48
CA LYS A 225 -5.52 -8.04 -11.83
C LYS A 225 -4.37 -8.96 -12.27
N LEU A 226 -4.32 -10.16 -11.71
CA LEU A 226 -3.38 -11.23 -12.05
C LEU A 226 -4.16 -12.49 -12.41
N LYS A 227 -3.90 -13.10 -13.56
CA LYS A 227 -4.45 -14.42 -13.90
C LYS A 227 -3.53 -15.52 -13.38
N ILE A 228 -4.08 -16.38 -12.53
CA ILE A 228 -3.43 -17.60 -12.07
C ILE A 228 -3.96 -18.75 -12.93
N VAL A 229 -3.05 -19.48 -13.59
CA VAL A 229 -3.36 -20.64 -14.42
C VAL A 229 -2.78 -21.87 -13.74
N GLY A 230 -3.62 -22.84 -13.43
CA GLY A 230 -3.20 -24.18 -13.00
C GLY A 230 -3.89 -25.27 -13.83
N GLU A 231 -3.44 -26.51 -13.62
CA GLU A 231 -3.92 -27.70 -14.35
C GLU A 231 -5.44 -27.90 -14.31
N LYS A 232 -6.08 -27.54 -13.19
CA LYS A 232 -7.52 -27.77 -12.97
C LYS A 232 -8.36 -26.53 -13.24
N ARG A 233 -7.78 -25.34 -13.07
CA ARG A 233 -8.53 -24.08 -13.12
C ARG A 233 -7.65 -22.91 -13.52
N SER A 234 -8.26 -21.92 -14.16
CA SER A 234 -7.70 -20.58 -14.31
C SER A 234 -8.64 -19.54 -13.69
N LEU A 235 -8.08 -18.56 -12.98
CA LEU A 235 -8.85 -17.50 -12.33
C LEU A 235 -8.08 -16.18 -12.36
N ILE A 236 -8.77 -15.08 -12.62
CA ILE A 236 -8.24 -13.73 -12.47
C ILE A 236 -8.49 -13.27 -11.04
N VAL A 237 -7.43 -12.93 -10.32
CA VAL A 237 -7.46 -12.48 -8.93
C VAL A 237 -7.12 -10.99 -8.86
N GLY A 238 -7.85 -10.26 -8.04
CA GLY A 238 -7.63 -8.86 -7.71
C GLY A 238 -8.44 -8.45 -6.48
N LYS A 239 -8.33 -7.24 -5.95
CA LYS A 239 -7.35 -6.19 -6.28
C LYS A 239 -6.01 -6.45 -5.56
N GLU A 240 -5.19 -5.42 -5.37
CA GLU A 240 -3.81 -5.47 -4.84
C GLU A 240 -3.61 -6.43 -3.65
N LEU A 241 -4.47 -6.36 -2.64
CA LEU A 241 -4.33 -7.13 -1.40
C LEU A 241 -4.59 -8.63 -1.61
N GLU A 242 -5.58 -9.00 -2.43
CA GLU A 242 -5.88 -10.42 -2.70
C GLU A 242 -4.75 -11.10 -3.45
N ILE A 243 -4.13 -10.40 -4.40
CA ILE A 243 -2.96 -10.92 -5.13
C ILE A 243 -1.84 -11.24 -4.14
N ARG A 244 -1.58 -10.34 -3.18
CA ARG A 244 -0.54 -10.54 -2.16
C ARG A 244 -0.87 -11.66 -1.18
N LYS A 245 -2.14 -11.84 -0.84
CA LYS A 245 -2.64 -12.92 0.03
C LYS A 245 -2.53 -14.29 -0.62
N PHE A 246 -2.89 -14.40 -1.90
CA PHE A 246 -2.91 -15.68 -2.62
C PHE A 246 -1.51 -16.23 -2.86
N LEU A 247 -0.52 -15.35 -3.00
CA LEU A 247 0.85 -15.73 -3.37
C LEU A 247 1.82 -15.85 -2.18
N SER A 248 1.35 -15.71 -0.93
CA SER A 248 2.22 -15.81 0.25
C SER A 248 1.45 -16.28 1.49
N ARG A 249 2.10 -17.05 2.36
CA ARG A 249 1.52 -17.52 3.63
C ARG A 249 1.24 -16.38 4.60
N THR A 250 2.08 -15.35 4.59
CA THR A 250 1.91 -14.14 5.39
C THR A 250 1.20 -13.10 4.52
N HIS A 251 1.95 -12.36 3.72
CA HIS A 251 1.53 -11.52 2.59
C HIS A 251 2.77 -11.24 1.75
N LEU A 252 2.63 -11.17 0.43
CA LEU A 252 3.71 -10.64 -0.41
C LEU A 252 3.94 -9.16 -0.06
N TYR A 253 5.18 -8.65 -0.15
CA TYR A 253 5.48 -7.27 0.27
C TYR A 253 4.63 -6.24 -0.47
N SER A 254 4.44 -6.40 -1.78
CA SER A 254 3.54 -5.56 -2.60
C SER A 254 3.03 -6.37 -3.81
N SER A 255 2.08 -5.82 -4.57
CA SER A 255 1.72 -6.38 -5.89
C SER A 255 2.54 -5.80 -7.05
N ALA A 256 3.53 -4.94 -6.78
CA ALA A 256 4.44 -4.40 -7.79
C ALA A 256 5.58 -5.38 -8.06
N PHE A 257 5.28 -6.44 -8.82
CA PHE A 257 6.28 -7.43 -9.19
C PHE A 257 6.17 -7.88 -10.65
N VAL A 258 7.25 -8.49 -11.12
CA VAL A 258 7.31 -9.24 -12.36
C VAL A 258 7.55 -10.71 -12.05
N VAL A 259 7.09 -11.56 -12.96
CA VAL A 259 7.20 -13.02 -12.86
C VAL A 259 8.22 -13.48 -13.89
N ASP A 260 9.21 -14.26 -13.45
CA ASP A 260 10.08 -15.04 -14.32
C ASP A 260 9.85 -16.53 -14.07
N GLU A 261 9.61 -17.29 -15.13
CA GLU A 261 9.47 -18.74 -15.04
C GLU A 261 10.84 -19.41 -14.96
N CYS A 262 11.03 -20.27 -13.96
CA CYS A 262 12.21 -21.12 -13.86
C CYS A 262 11.93 -22.45 -14.57
N ARG A 263 12.83 -22.85 -15.47
CA ARG A 263 12.71 -24.10 -16.23
C ARG A 263 13.97 -24.95 -16.13
N ASP A 264 13.80 -26.27 -16.13
CA ASP A 264 14.91 -27.22 -16.21
C ASP A 264 15.52 -27.26 -17.63
N PRO A 265 16.66 -27.93 -17.85
CA PRO A 265 17.27 -28.07 -19.18
C PRO A 265 16.40 -28.80 -20.22
N LYS A 266 15.34 -29.49 -19.78
CA LYS A 266 14.35 -30.15 -20.66
C LYS A 266 13.16 -29.23 -20.98
N GLY A 267 13.12 -28.02 -20.43
CA GLY A 267 12.08 -27.03 -20.62
C GLY A 267 10.89 -27.16 -19.67
N ASN A 268 10.92 -28.06 -18.68
CA ASN A 268 9.84 -28.22 -17.72
C ASN A 268 9.84 -27.07 -16.71
N LEU A 269 8.66 -26.53 -16.41
CA LEU A 269 8.49 -25.52 -15.37
C LEU A 269 8.84 -26.12 -13.99
N THR A 270 9.81 -25.52 -13.31
CA THR A 270 10.26 -25.92 -11.97
C THR A 270 9.85 -24.94 -10.89
N GLY A 271 9.71 -23.65 -11.23
CA GLY A 271 9.37 -22.62 -10.26
C GLY A 271 9.09 -21.26 -10.88
N PHE A 272 8.93 -20.27 -10.01
CA PHE A 272 8.70 -18.88 -10.34
C PHE A 272 9.61 -18.00 -9.49
N ASN A 273 10.29 -17.06 -10.12
CA ASN A 273 11.03 -16.01 -9.44
C ASN A 273 10.23 -14.69 -9.54
N LEU A 274 9.78 -14.20 -8.39
CA LEU A 274 9.04 -12.95 -8.25
C LEU A 274 9.98 -11.83 -7.81
N GLN A 275 10.26 -10.92 -8.72
CA GLN A 275 11.06 -9.72 -8.45
C GLN A 275 10.11 -8.54 -8.29
N GLY A 276 10.14 -7.86 -7.15
CA GLY A 276 9.20 -6.79 -6.86
C GLY A 276 9.77 -5.58 -6.14
N ALA A 277 8.91 -4.58 -5.96
CA ALA A 277 9.27 -3.25 -5.49
C ALA A 277 8.34 -2.76 -4.38
N GLY A 278 8.92 -2.19 -3.33
CA GLY A 278 8.20 -1.58 -2.23
C GLY A 278 7.43 -2.56 -1.32
N TRP A 279 6.79 -2.00 -0.30
CA TRP A 279 6.09 -2.71 0.75
C TRP A 279 4.78 -1.99 1.11
N GLY A 280 3.66 -2.65 0.78
CA GLY A 280 2.30 -2.17 0.98
C GLY A 280 1.62 -1.68 -0.30
N HIS A 281 0.41 -1.16 -0.13
CA HIS A 281 -0.52 -0.85 -1.21
C HIS A 281 -0.10 0.31 -2.13
N GLY A 282 0.83 1.17 -1.71
CA GLY A 282 1.37 2.23 -2.58
C GLY A 282 0.53 3.51 -2.68
N VAL A 283 -0.72 3.50 -2.25
CA VAL A 283 -1.61 4.67 -2.26
C VAL A 283 -1.37 5.62 -1.07
N GLY A 284 -1.12 6.91 -1.33
CA GLY A 284 -0.94 7.95 -0.30
C GLY A 284 0.50 8.04 0.23
N LEU A 285 0.66 8.24 1.54
CA LEU A 285 1.97 8.55 2.14
C LEU A 285 2.88 7.31 2.27
N CYS A 286 4.09 7.41 1.73
CA CYS A 286 5.16 6.44 1.96
C CYS A 286 5.86 6.77 3.29
N GLN A 287 5.79 5.89 4.29
CA GLN A 287 6.32 6.19 5.62
C GLN A 287 7.85 6.36 5.63
N ILE A 288 8.59 5.45 4.97
CA ILE A 288 10.05 5.55 4.87
C ILE A 288 10.45 6.80 4.08
N GLY A 289 9.76 7.09 2.97
CA GLY A 289 10.01 8.30 2.18
C GLY A 289 9.76 9.57 2.99
N ALA A 290 8.64 9.65 3.70
CA ALA A 290 8.32 10.77 4.60
C ALA A 290 9.35 10.93 5.74
N ALA A 291 9.85 9.82 6.27
CA ALA A 291 10.89 9.83 7.30
C ALA A 291 12.21 10.40 6.76
N MET A 292 12.61 9.98 5.57
CA MET A 292 13.78 10.53 4.87
C MET A 292 13.60 12.00 4.48
N MET A 293 12.41 12.41 4.04
CA MET A 293 12.11 13.84 3.83
C MET A 293 12.24 14.64 5.13
N SER A 294 11.71 14.13 6.25
CA SER A 294 11.87 14.77 7.56
C SER A 294 13.34 14.88 7.96
N GLU A 295 14.15 13.87 7.68
CA GLU A 295 15.60 13.87 7.95
C GLU A 295 16.34 14.88 7.07
N GLN A 296 15.88 15.08 5.84
CA GLN A 296 16.40 16.09 4.90
C GLN A 296 15.88 17.51 5.18
N GLY A 297 15.16 17.73 6.28
CA GLY A 297 14.72 19.06 6.73
C GLY A 297 13.38 19.55 6.17
N TYR A 298 12.68 18.73 5.38
CA TYR A 298 11.34 19.08 4.90
C TYR A 298 10.35 19.18 6.06
N GLN A 299 9.55 20.24 6.04
CA GLN A 299 8.47 20.44 6.99
C GLN A 299 7.31 19.48 6.72
N HIS A 300 6.53 19.13 7.74
CA HIS A 300 5.37 18.25 7.62
C HIS A 300 4.38 18.71 6.53
N LYS A 301 4.23 20.03 6.33
CA LYS A 301 3.38 20.58 5.26
C LYS A 301 3.89 20.19 3.87
N GLU A 302 5.21 20.24 3.67
CA GLU A 302 5.85 19.88 2.40
C GLU A 302 5.78 18.37 2.14
N ILE A 303 5.99 17.57 3.19
CA ILE A 303 5.81 16.10 3.16
C ILE A 303 4.38 15.75 2.77
N LEU A 304 3.39 16.33 3.43
CA LEU A 304 1.97 16.04 3.14
C LEU A 304 1.56 16.52 1.76
N GLN A 305 2.01 17.69 1.33
CA GLN A 305 1.72 18.22 -0.01
C GLN A 305 2.44 17.45 -1.12
N HIS A 306 3.50 16.71 -0.79
CA HIS A 306 4.13 15.77 -1.71
C HIS A 306 3.24 14.54 -1.93
N TYR A 307 2.85 13.83 -0.86
CA TYR A 307 2.12 12.56 -0.97
C TYR A 307 0.60 12.69 -1.22
N TYR A 308 0.00 13.81 -0.83
CA TYR A 308 -1.41 14.11 -1.06
C TYR A 308 -1.53 15.34 -1.95
N PRO A 309 -1.18 15.25 -3.24
CA PRO A 309 -1.28 16.39 -4.14
C PRO A 309 -2.72 16.92 -4.14
N GLN A 310 -2.93 18.22 -4.28
CA GLN A 310 -4.28 18.84 -4.24
C GLN A 310 -4.99 18.84 -2.87
N ALA A 311 -4.53 18.07 -1.87
CA ALA A 311 -5.01 18.24 -0.51
C ALA A 311 -4.43 19.50 0.15
N GLN A 312 -5.19 20.08 1.08
CA GLN A 312 -4.81 21.23 1.88
C GLN A 312 -4.92 20.92 3.36
N LEU A 313 -4.20 21.67 4.19
CA LEU A 313 -4.34 21.57 5.63
C LEU A 313 -5.51 22.44 6.09
N LEU A 314 -6.43 21.85 6.84
CA LEU A 314 -7.60 22.52 7.41
C LEU A 314 -7.55 22.43 8.94
N GLN A 315 -7.76 23.56 9.62
CA GLN A 315 -7.91 23.61 11.08
C GLN A 315 -9.39 23.43 11.43
N LEU A 316 -9.73 22.34 12.12
CA LEU A 316 -11.11 22.05 12.52
C LEU A 316 -11.48 22.60 13.91
N TYR A 317 -10.55 22.61 14.88
CA TYR A 317 -10.79 22.97 16.28
C TYR A 317 -9.50 23.23 17.07
#